data_AF-A0A0W0ZPZ2-F1
#
_entry.id   AF-A0A0W0ZPZ2-F1
#
_cell.length_a   1.000
_cell.length_b   1.000
_cell.length_c   1.000
_cell.angle_alpha   90.00
_cell.angle_beta   90.00
_cell.angle_gamma   90.00
#
_symmetry.space_group_name_H-M   'P 1'
#
loop_
_entity.id
_entity.type
_entity.pdbx_description
1 polymer ?
#
loop_
_entity_poly.entity_id
_entity_poly.type
_entity_poly.pdbx_seq_one_letter_code
_entity_poly.pdbx_strand_id
1 'polypeptide(L)'
;MASFFSKVESHWNTHSSLRSKYSQLIPIPQPSYFHPIHELSEFTDLLVRPLHNPIWLGVNALLLFLKAFLYLAATLLLLVPAVLLAVFAPRSAASSNTCSSFKSCAAHVVVDATMGVIGACAAVAAVVFNPIYLLTRCLSSVVEHLNEVTKECCGLTIARF
;
A
#
# COMPACT_ATOMS: atom_id res chain seq x y z
N MET A 1 24.39 -22.03 4.07
CA MET A 1 23.89 -20.92 4.92
C MET A 1 23.26 -19.89 3.99
N ALA A 2 21.97 -19.59 4.11
CA ALA A 2 21.34 -18.57 3.28
C ALA A 2 21.98 -17.19 3.55
N SER A 3 22.32 -16.46 2.49
CA SER A 3 22.87 -15.11 2.60
C SER A 3 21.80 -14.14 3.10
N PHE A 4 22.21 -13.01 3.69
CA PHE A 4 21.27 -11.95 4.11
C PHE A 4 20.36 -11.53 2.94
N PHE A 5 20.92 -11.27 1.76
CA PHE A 5 20.17 -10.88 0.57
C PHE A 5 19.18 -11.94 0.10
N SER A 6 19.53 -13.23 0.16
CA SER A 6 18.58 -14.30 -0.18
C SER A 6 17.38 -14.35 0.78
N LYS A 7 17.57 -13.98 2.06
CA LYS A 7 16.47 -13.86 3.03
C LYS A 7 15.61 -12.63 2.74
N VAL A 8 16.24 -11.49 2.41
CA VAL A 8 15.51 -10.27 1.99
C VAL A 8 14.64 -10.55 0.79
N GLU A 9 15.18 -11.19 -0.25
CA GLU A 9 14.45 -11.54 -1.47
C GLU A 9 13.27 -12.49 -1.18
N SER A 10 13.51 -13.54 -0.40
CA SER A 10 12.46 -14.48 0.00
C SER A 10 11.31 -13.77 0.73
N HIS A 11 11.63 -12.96 1.73
CA HIS A 11 10.63 -12.21 2.50
C HIS A 11 9.92 -11.14 1.67
N TRP A 12 10.61 -10.50 0.73
CA TRP A 12 10.03 -9.55 -0.21
C TRP A 12 9.01 -10.21 -1.15
N ASN A 13 9.30 -11.42 -1.62
CA ASN A 13 8.42 -12.18 -2.50
C ASN A 13 7.17 -12.70 -1.77
N THR A 14 7.26 -12.97 -0.46
CA THR A 14 6.10 -13.32 0.37
C THR A 14 5.02 -12.22 0.35
N HIS A 15 5.41 -10.96 0.19
CA HIS A 15 4.49 -9.81 0.17
C HIS A 15 4.01 -9.43 -1.25
N SER A 16 4.21 -10.28 -2.26
CA SER A 16 3.81 -10.00 -3.65
C SER A 16 2.30 -9.73 -3.80
N SER A 17 1.45 -10.51 -3.14
CA SER A 17 -0.01 -10.32 -3.14
C SER A 17 -0.43 -8.99 -2.51
N LEU A 18 0.21 -8.61 -1.40
CA LEU A 18 -0.03 -7.34 -0.71
C LEU A 18 0.34 -6.16 -1.60
N ARG A 19 1.49 -6.23 -2.29
CA ARG A 19 1.94 -5.22 -3.25
C ARG A 19 0.97 -5.07 -4.41
N SER A 20 0.48 -6.18 -4.97
CA SER A 20 -0.55 -6.16 -6.02
C SER A 20 -1.85 -5.51 -5.54
N LYS A 21 -2.23 -5.73 -4.27
CA LYS A 21 -3.42 -5.12 -3.70
C LYS A 21 -3.23 -3.61 -3.47
N TYR A 22 -2.05 -3.18 -3.04
CA TYR A 22 -1.74 -1.74 -2.93
C TYR A 22 -1.86 -1.02 -4.27
N SER A 23 -1.35 -1.60 -5.36
CA SER A 23 -1.48 -0.98 -6.69
C SER A 23 -2.92 -0.86 -7.18
N GLN A 24 -3.83 -1.72 -6.72
CA GLN A 24 -5.26 -1.65 -7.08
C GLN A 24 -6.02 -0.61 -6.24
N LEU A 25 -5.56 -0.33 -5.02
CA LEU A 25 -6.24 0.57 -4.08
C LEU A 25 -5.82 2.03 -4.23
N ILE A 26 -4.68 2.30 -4.89
CA ILE A 26 -4.25 3.66 -5.21
C ILE A 26 -5.04 4.14 -6.44
N PRO A 27 -5.80 5.23 -6.34
CA PRO A 27 -6.48 5.81 -7.48
C PRO A 27 -5.43 6.49 -8.37
N ILE A 28 -5.12 5.88 -9.51
CA ILE A 28 -4.28 6.50 -10.54
C ILE A 28 -5.20 7.31 -11.46
N PRO A 29 -4.88 8.58 -11.78
CA PRO A 29 -5.66 9.36 -12.73
C PRO A 29 -5.85 8.61 -14.05
N GLN A 30 -7.10 8.36 -14.42
CA GLN A 30 -7.47 7.61 -15.63
C GLN A 30 -8.61 8.33 -16.36
N PRO A 31 -8.77 8.15 -17.69
CA PRO A 31 -9.86 8.76 -18.46
C PRO A 31 -11.26 8.44 -17.92
N SER A 32 -11.43 7.30 -17.25
CA SER A 32 -12.65 6.88 -16.57
C SER A 32 -13.11 7.85 -15.45
N TYR A 33 -12.25 8.78 -15.02
CA TYR A 33 -12.52 9.81 -14.00
C TYR A 33 -13.51 10.87 -14.46
N PHE A 34 -13.68 11.00 -15.77
CA PHE A 34 -14.62 11.93 -16.40
C PHE A 34 -15.86 11.21 -16.92
N HIS A 35 -16.01 9.91 -16.65
CA HIS A 35 -17.23 9.21 -17.01
C HIS A 35 -18.33 9.57 -16.00
N PRO A 36 -19.53 9.93 -16.49
CA PRO A 36 -20.67 10.16 -15.65
C PRO A 36 -21.11 8.87 -14.94
N ILE A 37 -21.75 9.08 -13.79
CA ILE A 37 -22.35 8.03 -12.96
C ILE A 37 -23.78 7.81 -13.44
N HIS A 38 -24.10 6.59 -13.86
CA HIS A 38 -25.44 6.21 -14.31
C HIS A 38 -26.19 5.33 -13.30
N GLU A 39 -25.48 4.62 -12.43
CA GLU A 39 -26.07 3.69 -11.46
C GLU A 39 -25.86 4.11 -9.99
N LEU A 40 -26.85 3.84 -9.14
CA LEU A 40 -26.78 4.13 -7.70
C LEU A 40 -25.77 3.23 -6.96
N SER A 41 -25.58 2.01 -7.44
CA SER A 41 -24.55 1.06 -6.99
C SER A 41 -23.15 1.65 -7.17
N GLU A 42 -22.88 2.20 -8.36
CA GLU A 42 -21.62 2.85 -8.72
C GLU A 42 -21.35 4.08 -7.84
N PHE A 43 -22.37 4.92 -7.61
CA PHE A 43 -22.26 6.07 -6.70
C PHE A 43 -21.89 5.64 -5.28
N THR A 44 -22.57 4.61 -4.76
CA THR A 44 -22.35 4.12 -3.39
C THR A 44 -20.94 3.57 -3.22
N ASP A 45 -20.46 2.80 -4.21
CA ASP A 45 -19.09 2.31 -4.26
C ASP A 45 -18.06 3.46 -4.28
N LEU A 46 -18.30 4.49 -5.10
CA LEU A 46 -17.46 5.68 -5.19
C LEU A 46 -17.44 6.47 -3.88
N LEU A 47 -18.53 6.48 -3.12
CA LEU A 47 -18.66 7.21 -1.86
C LEU A 47 -17.97 6.51 -0.69
N VAL A 48 -17.94 5.17 -0.71
CA VAL A 48 -17.30 4.34 0.32
C VAL A 48 -15.78 4.24 0.12
N ARG A 49 -15.30 4.24 -1.13
CA ARG A 49 -13.86 4.12 -1.47
C ARG A 49 -12.93 5.14 -0.78
N PRO A 50 -13.25 6.44 -0.71
CA PRO A 50 -12.46 7.44 -0.01
C PRO A 50 -12.27 7.18 1.49
N LEU A 51 -13.16 6.40 2.11
CA LEU A 51 -13.08 6.02 3.51
C LEU A 51 -12.38 4.67 3.67
N HIS A 52 -12.85 3.64 2.96
CA HIS A 52 -12.39 2.28 3.17
C HIS A 52 -10.93 2.06 2.74
N ASN A 53 -10.56 2.55 1.56
CA ASN A 53 -9.24 2.29 0.97
C ASN A 53 -8.08 2.89 1.79
N PRO A 54 -8.10 4.18 2.18
CA PRO A 54 -7.01 4.74 2.96
C PRO A 54 -6.95 4.17 4.38
N ILE A 55 -8.08 3.85 5.01
CA ILE A 55 -8.10 3.20 6.33
C ILE A 55 -7.45 1.82 6.24
N TRP A 56 -7.83 1.01 5.25
CA TRP A 56 -7.26 -0.32 5.07
C TRP A 56 -5.75 -0.26 4.80
N LEU A 57 -5.30 0.66 3.93
CA LEU A 57 -3.88 0.88 3.64
C LEU A 57 -3.12 1.36 4.89
N GLY A 58 -3.67 2.31 5.63
CA GLY A 58 -3.08 2.88 6.84
C GLY A 58 -2.94 1.86 7.96
N VAL A 59 -3.97 1.05 8.22
CA VAL A 59 -3.91 -0.02 9.24
C VAL A 59 -2.83 -1.05 8.88
N ASN A 60 -2.75 -1.47 7.62
CA ASN A 60 -1.71 -2.40 7.19
C ASN A 60 -0.30 -1.81 7.31
N ALA A 61 -0.11 -0.54 6.93
CA ALA A 61 1.16 0.15 7.09
C ALA A 61 1.58 0.18 8.57
N LEU A 62 0.65 0.49 9.46
CA LEU A 62 0.90 0.59 10.90
C LEU A 62 1.25 -0.78 11.52
N LEU A 63 0.57 -1.85 11.10
CA LEU A 63 0.91 -3.22 11.50
C LEU A 63 2.30 -3.64 11.00
N LEU A 64 2.67 -3.26 9.77
CA LEU A 64 4.00 -3.54 9.22
C LEU A 64 5.08 -2.77 9.98
N PHE A 65 4.85 -1.51 10.35
CA PHE A 65 5.77 -0.75 11.20
C PHE A 65 5.91 -1.36 12.59
N LEU A 66 4.81 -1.79 13.21
CA LEU A 66 4.85 -2.47 14.51
C LEU A 66 5.67 -3.77 14.43
N LYS A 67 5.44 -4.57 13.38
CA LYS A 67 6.19 -5.80 13.14
C LYS A 67 7.69 -5.51 12.91
N ALA A 68 8.01 -4.51 12.09
CA ALA A 68 9.39 -4.06 11.88
C ALA A 68 10.05 -3.61 13.18
N PHE A 69 9.32 -2.90 14.06
CA PHE A 69 9.82 -2.47 15.37
C PHE A 69 10.14 -3.65 16.29
N LEU A 70 9.28 -4.67 16.33
CA LEU A 70 9.52 -5.89 17.10
C LEU A 70 10.77 -6.64 16.60
N TYR A 71 10.91 -6.80 15.28
CA TYR A 71 12.11 -7.42 14.71
C TYR A 71 13.36 -6.57 14.91
N LEU A 72 13.23 -5.23 14.95
CA LEU A 72 14.35 -4.33 15.24
C LEU A 72 14.83 -4.53 16.68
N ALA A 73 13.92 -4.56 17.65
CA ALA A 73 14.24 -4.85 19.05
C ALA A 73 14.92 -6.23 19.19
N ALA A 74 14.39 -7.26 18.53
CA ALA A 74 15.00 -8.59 18.51
C ALA A 74 16.40 -8.60 17.88
N THR A 75 16.59 -7.84 16.80
CA THR A 75 17.90 -7.72 16.12
C THR A 75 18.92 -7.02 17.03
N LEU A 76 18.51 -5.98 17.75
CA LEU A 76 19.34 -5.23 18.69
C LEU A 76 19.77 -6.10 19.88
N LEU A 77 18.85 -6.90 20.41
CA LEU A 77 19.11 -7.86 21.48
C LEU A 77 20.04 -9.00 21.03
N LEU A 78 19.92 -9.44 19.77
CA LEU A 78 20.75 -10.49 19.18
C LEU A 78 22.12 -10.00 18.71
N LEU A 79 22.33 -8.70 18.56
CA LEU A 79 23.57 -8.12 18.02
C LEU A 79 24.80 -8.51 18.85
N VAL A 80 24.76 -8.23 20.16
CA VAL A 80 25.86 -8.51 21.09
C VAL A 80 26.20 -10.02 21.15
N PRO A 81 25.23 -10.93 21.42
CA PRO A 81 25.54 -12.36 21.45
C PRO A 81 25.95 -12.92 20.09
N ALA A 82 25.43 -12.39 18.96
CA ALA A 82 25.86 -12.80 17.63
C ALA A 82 27.33 -12.45 17.37
N VAL A 83 27.76 -11.24 17.74
CA VAL A 83 29.15 -10.78 17.57
C VAL A 83 30.10 -11.57 18.48
N LEU A 84 29.75 -11.74 19.75
CA LEU A 84 30.57 -12.51 20.69
C LEU A 84 30.74 -13.97 20.23
N LEU A 85 29.66 -14.64 19.83
CA LEU A 85 29.73 -16.02 19.35
C LEU A 85 30.43 -16.14 17.98
N ALA A 86 30.39 -15.11 17.14
CA ALA A 86 31.13 -15.08 15.88
C ALA A 86 32.64 -14.96 16.11
N VAL A 87 33.07 -14.20 17.10
CA VAL A 87 34.49 -13.97 17.41
C VAL A 87 35.07 -15.13 18.23
N PHE A 88 34.40 -15.52 19.32
CA PHE A 88 34.96 -16.47 20.29
C PHE A 88 34.65 -17.94 19.96
N ALA A 89 33.57 -18.23 19.23
CA ALA A 89 33.15 -19.61 18.94
C ALA A 89 32.60 -19.83 17.51
N PRO A 90 33.37 -19.47 16.46
CA PRO A 90 32.88 -19.39 15.07
C PRO A 90 32.39 -20.72 14.48
N ARG A 91 32.91 -21.85 14.94
CA ARG A 91 32.53 -23.20 14.46
C ARG A 91 31.41 -23.84 15.28
N SER A 92 30.91 -23.17 16.31
CA SER A 92 29.84 -23.72 17.15
C SER A 92 28.49 -23.66 16.43
N ALA A 93 27.65 -24.68 16.65
CA ALA A 93 26.27 -24.69 16.16
C ALA A 93 25.48 -23.47 16.68
N ALA A 94 25.76 -23.05 17.92
CA ALA A 94 25.17 -21.86 18.54
C ALA A 94 25.52 -20.57 17.78
N SER A 95 26.78 -20.37 17.38
CA SER A 95 27.19 -19.21 16.56
C SER A 95 26.45 -19.20 15.21
N SER A 96 26.37 -20.36 14.57
CA SER A 96 25.69 -20.51 13.28
C SER A 96 24.19 -20.18 13.35
N ASN A 97 23.51 -20.63 14.42
CA ASN A 97 22.09 -20.42 14.63
C ASN A 97 21.80 -18.97 15.00
N THR A 98 22.54 -18.40 15.95
CA THR A 98 22.37 -17.00 16.38
C THR A 98 22.65 -16.02 15.24
N CYS A 99 23.69 -16.27 14.43
CA CYS A 99 24.00 -15.44 13.25
C CYS A 99 22.91 -15.57 12.16
N SER A 100 22.36 -16.78 11.95
CA SER A 100 21.24 -16.98 11.02
C SER A 100 19.98 -16.25 11.49
N SER A 101 19.63 -16.34 12.78
CA SER A 101 18.49 -15.63 13.37
C SER A 101 18.65 -14.12 13.30
N PHE A 102 19.83 -13.59 13.63
CA PHE A 102 20.15 -12.17 13.47
C PHE A 102 19.95 -11.70 12.02
N LYS A 103 20.50 -12.43 11.04
CA LYS A 103 20.32 -12.13 9.60
C LYS A 103 18.85 -12.18 9.18
N SER A 104 18.06 -13.10 9.74
CA SER A 104 16.62 -13.20 9.47
C SER A 104 15.86 -12.01 10.03
N CYS A 105 16.07 -11.68 11.31
CA CYS A 105 15.40 -10.56 11.95
C CYS A 105 15.75 -9.24 11.24
N ALA A 106 17.03 -9.02 10.92
CA ALA A 106 17.45 -7.85 10.16
C ALA A 106 16.79 -7.77 8.77
N ALA A 107 16.65 -8.91 8.07
CA ALA A 107 15.97 -8.96 6.78
C ALA A 107 14.47 -8.62 6.91
N HIS A 108 13.80 -9.13 7.96
CA HIS A 108 12.42 -8.79 8.28
C HIS A 108 12.25 -7.29 8.53
N VAL A 109 13.14 -6.66 9.31
CA VAL A 109 13.09 -5.20 9.56
C VAL A 109 13.12 -4.43 8.25
N VAL A 110 14.07 -4.73 7.37
CA VAL A 110 14.23 -4.01 6.10
C VAL A 110 12.99 -4.17 5.23
N VAL A 111 12.50 -5.39 5.06
CA VAL A 111 11.35 -5.68 4.19
C VAL A 111 10.07 -5.08 4.77
N ASP A 112 9.77 -5.31 6.04
CA ASP A 112 8.54 -4.87 6.69
C ASP A 112 8.51 -3.33 6.80
N ALA A 113 9.63 -2.67 7.12
CA ALA A 113 9.72 -1.20 7.13
C ALA A 113 9.52 -0.60 5.73
N THR A 114 10.15 -1.19 4.70
CA THR A 114 9.98 -0.74 3.31
C THR A 114 8.52 -0.89 2.86
N MET A 115 7.88 -2.00 3.22
CA MET A 115 6.46 -2.21 2.93
C MET A 115 5.55 -1.27 3.71
N GLY A 116 5.88 -0.96 4.96
CA GLY A 116 5.19 0.05 5.75
C GLY A 116 5.24 1.43 5.08
N VAL A 117 6.42 1.86 4.59
CA VAL A 117 6.58 3.13 3.86
C VAL A 117 5.73 3.14 2.59
N ILE A 118 5.77 2.08 1.78
CA ILE A 118 4.96 1.98 0.56
C ILE A 118 3.46 2.03 0.90
N GLY A 119 3.02 1.31 1.93
CA GLY A 119 1.65 1.33 2.41
C GLY A 119 1.21 2.72 2.90
N ALA A 120 2.08 3.45 3.59
CA ALA A 120 1.81 4.80 4.06
C ALA A 120 1.71 5.80 2.89
N CYS A 121 2.63 5.76 1.93
CA CYS A 121 2.55 6.57 0.72
C CYS A 121 1.28 6.27 -0.09
N ALA A 122 0.93 4.98 -0.21
CA ALA A 122 -0.31 4.54 -0.86
C ALA A 122 -1.55 5.07 -0.12
N ALA A 123 -1.56 5.05 1.21
CA ALA A 123 -2.65 5.58 2.02
C ALA A 123 -2.81 7.10 1.80
N VAL A 124 -1.71 7.86 1.82
CA VAL A 124 -1.74 9.31 1.54
C VAL A 124 -2.28 9.59 0.14
N ALA A 125 -1.80 8.87 -0.88
CA ALA A 125 -2.32 8.99 -2.24
C ALA A 125 -3.82 8.67 -2.31
N ALA A 126 -4.27 7.62 -1.62
CA ALA A 126 -5.68 7.26 -1.55
C ALA A 126 -6.55 8.33 -0.85
N VAL A 127 -6.04 8.99 0.21
CA VAL A 127 -6.74 10.10 0.87
C VAL A 127 -6.91 11.29 -0.07
N VAL A 128 -5.90 11.59 -0.89
CA VAL A 128 -5.92 12.76 -1.79
C VAL A 128 -6.73 12.48 -3.06
N PHE A 129 -6.51 11.35 -3.73
CA PHE A 129 -7.07 11.11 -5.06
C PHE A 129 -8.49 10.52 -5.04
N ASN A 130 -8.91 9.78 -4.01
CA ASN A 130 -10.27 9.24 -3.97
C ASN A 130 -11.36 10.34 -3.92
N PRO A 131 -11.24 11.40 -3.08
CA PRO A 131 -12.20 12.49 -3.10
C PRO A 131 -12.22 13.24 -4.43
N ILE A 132 -11.04 13.46 -5.04
CA ILE A 132 -10.93 14.11 -6.35
C ILE A 132 -11.67 13.28 -7.40
N TYR A 133 -11.48 11.96 -7.40
CA TYR A 133 -12.17 11.05 -8.33
C TYR A 133 -13.70 11.09 -8.18
N LEU A 134 -14.20 11.13 -6.94
CA LEU A 134 -15.63 11.30 -6.69
C LEU A 134 -16.14 12.65 -7.22
N LEU A 135 -15.41 13.74 -6.96
CA LEU A 135 -15.77 15.07 -7.43
C LEU A 135 -15.80 15.15 -8.97
N THR A 136 -14.79 14.63 -9.66
CA THR A 136 -14.74 14.70 -11.13
C THR A 136 -15.87 13.92 -11.78
N ARG A 137 -16.26 12.76 -11.22
CA ARG A 137 -17.40 11.98 -11.71
C ARG A 137 -18.74 12.65 -11.43
N CYS A 138 -18.93 13.21 -10.23
CA CYS A 138 -20.13 13.99 -9.92
C CYS A 138 -20.27 15.20 -10.86
N LEU A 139 -19.18 15.92 -11.13
CA LEU A 139 -19.18 17.04 -12.09
C LEU A 139 -19.52 16.57 -13.50
N SER A 140 -19.01 15.40 -13.92
CA SER A 140 -19.30 14.84 -15.24
C SER A 140 -20.79 14.49 -15.38
N SER A 141 -21.40 13.86 -14.36
CA SER A 141 -22.85 13.62 -14.31
C SER A 141 -23.68 14.90 -14.37
N VAL A 142 -23.26 15.95 -13.66
CA VAL A 142 -23.99 17.24 -13.68
C VAL A 142 -23.91 17.89 -15.06
N VAL A 143 -22.73 17.90 -15.69
CA VAL A 143 -22.56 18.49 -17.02
C VAL A 143 -23.34 17.67 -18.07
N GLU A 144 -23.41 16.34 -17.93
CA GLU A 144 -24.25 15.49 -18.79
C GLU A 144 -25.73 15.84 -18.63
N HIS A 145 -26.23 15.94 -17.40
CA HIS A 145 -27.62 16.28 -17.15
C HIS A 145 -27.99 17.68 -17.67
N LEU A 146 -27.10 18.68 -17.50
CA LEU A 146 -27.29 20.01 -18.08
C LEU A 146 -27.33 19.98 -19.62
N ASN A 147 -26.51 19.12 -20.24
CA ASN A 147 -26.49 18.94 -21.68
C ASN A 147 -27.80 18.33 -22.19
N GLU A 148 -28.34 17.33 -21.48
CA GLU A 148 -29.65 16.73 -21.79
C GLU A 148 -30.78 17.77 -21.69
N VAL A 149 -30.89 18.47 -20.56
CA VAL A 149 -31.92 19.49 -20.34
C VAL A 149 -31.84 20.61 -21.39
N THR A 150 -30.63 21.07 -21.72
CA THR A 150 -30.45 22.14 -22.73
C THR A 150 -30.77 21.66 -24.13
N LYS A 151 -30.48 20.40 -24.44
CA LYS A 151 -30.84 19.80 -25.72
C LYS A 151 -32.36 19.65 -25.85
N GLU A 152 -33.06 19.26 -24.79
CA GLU A 152 -34.52 19.14 -24.78
C GLU A 152 -35.22 20.50 -24.82
N CYS A 153 -34.76 21.49 -24.05
CA CYS A 153 -35.40 22.79 -23.95
C CYS A 153 -35.02 23.77 -25.08
N CYS A 154 -33.78 23.71 -25.57
CA CYS A 154 -33.22 24.72 -26.48
C CYS A 154 -32.64 24.14 -27.77
N GLY A 155 -32.61 22.82 -27.96
CA GLY A 155 -32.01 22.18 -29.13
C GLY A 155 -30.49 22.39 -29.24
N LEU A 156 -29.84 22.86 -28.17
CA LEU A 156 -28.42 23.23 -28.13
C LEU A 156 -27.65 22.21 -27.29
N THR A 157 -26.47 21.82 -27.77
CA THR A 157 -25.56 20.89 -27.07
C THR A 157 -24.42 21.69 -26.44
N ILE A 158 -24.28 21.63 -25.12
CA ILE A 158 -23.28 22.37 -24.34
C ILE A 158 -21.92 21.65 -24.34
N ALA A 159 -21.92 20.32 -24.31
CA ALA A 159 -20.70 19.52 -24.27
C ALA A 159 -20.86 18.19 -25.05
N ARG A 160 -19.78 17.73 -25.69
CA ARG A 160 -19.64 16.37 -26.23
C ARG A 160 -18.82 15.55 -25.24
N PHE A 161 -19.43 14.51 -24.68
CA PHE A 161 -18.78 13.50 -23.86
C PHE A 161 -18.31 12.33 -24.72
#